data_AF-A0A5B7B3E3-F1
#
_entry.id   AF-A0A5B7B3E3-F1
#
_cell.length_a   1.000
_cell.length_b   1.000
_cell.length_c   1.000
_cell.angle_alpha   90.00
_cell.angle_beta   90.00
_cell.angle_gamma   90.00
#
_symmetry.space_group_name_H-M   'P 1'
#
loop_
_entity.id
_entity.type
_entity.pdbx_description
1 polymer ?
#
loop_
_entity_poly.entity_id
_entity_poly.type
_entity_poly.pdbx_seq_one_letter_code
_entity_poly.pdbx_strand_id
1 'polypeptide(L)'
;FTKSNEWTGARSFNRRSLHHIGDSPNPYEQAISIIGGTLSVFDEDNLIPCYGFGDATTHDRDVFSFYQDDKPCNGFEDALSRYREIVPQIRLSGPTSFAPIIETAIGIVDNSGGQYHVLLIIADGQVTRSVETGSGQLSSQEQNTIDAIVKASEYPLSIVLVGVGDGPWDMVQQFDDNIPSRSFDNFQFVNFTEIMLRNVPTSKKETEIALAALMEIPSQYKATLDLQLLGCRRGTPGKIPLPPPLGHYSSGNNSYPKYLRSSNFEQSRG
;
A
#
# COMPACT_ATOMS: atom_id res chain seq x y z
N PHE A 1 -3.49 -7.10 0.55
CA PHE A 1 -4.09 -8.33 1.07
C PHE A 1 -5.59 -8.44 0.78
N THR A 2 -6.01 -8.11 -0.44
CA THR A 2 -7.42 -8.20 -0.86
C THR A 2 -7.72 -9.59 -1.42
N LYS A 3 -8.99 -9.99 -1.38
CA LYS A 3 -9.47 -11.30 -1.82
C LYS A 3 -9.28 -11.52 -3.33
N SER A 4 -9.21 -10.44 -4.11
CA SER A 4 -8.95 -10.52 -5.54
C SER A 4 -7.69 -11.30 -5.91
N ASN A 5 -6.69 -11.28 -5.02
CA ASN A 5 -5.47 -12.06 -5.14
C ASN A 5 -5.69 -13.58 -5.21
N GLU A 6 -6.87 -14.10 -4.84
CA GLU A 6 -7.21 -15.52 -5.02
C GLU A 6 -7.41 -15.91 -6.50
N TRP A 7 -7.86 -14.98 -7.34
CA TRP A 7 -8.21 -15.25 -8.74
C TRP A 7 -7.40 -14.47 -9.77
N THR A 8 -6.75 -13.36 -9.39
CA THR A 8 -5.91 -12.56 -10.31
C THR A 8 -4.57 -13.22 -10.66
N GLY A 9 -4.32 -14.45 -10.20
CA GLY A 9 -3.22 -15.31 -10.66
C GLY A 9 -3.63 -16.39 -11.68
N ALA A 10 -4.84 -16.30 -12.24
CA ALA A 10 -5.40 -17.32 -13.13
C ALA A 10 -4.51 -17.64 -14.33
N ARG A 11 -3.93 -16.62 -14.97
CA ARG A 11 -3.06 -16.73 -16.15
C ARG A 11 -1.59 -16.62 -15.78
N SER A 12 -1.24 -15.62 -14.95
CA SER A 12 0.14 -15.28 -14.61
C SER A 12 0.77 -16.17 -13.53
N PHE A 13 -0.04 -16.88 -12.75
CA PHE A 13 0.47 -17.65 -11.61
C PHE A 13 -0.17 -19.03 -11.46
N ASN A 14 -0.47 -19.68 -12.59
CA ASN A 14 -0.95 -21.07 -12.66
C ASN A 14 -2.21 -21.32 -11.82
N ARG A 15 -3.16 -20.36 -11.81
CA ARG A 15 -4.41 -20.44 -11.03
C ARG A 15 -4.21 -20.55 -9.52
N ARG A 16 -3.04 -20.16 -9.02
CA ARG A 16 -2.78 -20.02 -7.59
C ARG A 16 -3.07 -18.59 -7.16
N SER A 17 -3.36 -18.43 -5.87
CA SER A 17 -3.40 -17.10 -5.27
C SER A 17 -2.04 -16.42 -5.43
N LEU A 18 -2.04 -15.11 -5.71
CA LEU A 18 -0.82 -14.30 -5.78
C LEU A 18 -0.10 -14.21 -4.42
N HIS A 19 -0.78 -14.53 -3.32
CA HIS A 19 -0.20 -14.65 -1.98
C HIS A 19 0.13 -16.11 -1.58
N HIS A 20 0.03 -17.08 -2.49
CA HIS A 20 0.35 -18.47 -2.15
C HIS A 20 1.82 -18.61 -1.72
N ILE A 21 2.04 -19.08 -0.49
CA ILE A 21 3.38 -19.38 0.04
C ILE A 21 3.74 -20.82 -0.34
N GLY A 22 4.87 -20.98 -1.04
CA GLY A 22 5.40 -22.29 -1.43
C GLY A 22 6.92 -22.27 -1.59
N ASP A 23 7.45 -23.27 -2.30
CA ASP A 23 8.90 -23.44 -2.55
C ASP A 23 9.46 -22.40 -3.52
N SER A 24 8.62 -21.86 -4.40
CA SER A 24 8.98 -20.80 -5.36
C SER A 24 8.32 -19.49 -4.95
N PRO A 25 9.01 -18.35 -5.11
CA PRO A 25 8.48 -17.06 -4.69
C PRO A 25 7.24 -16.70 -5.51
N ASN A 26 6.18 -16.26 -4.84
CA ASN A 26 5.01 -15.68 -5.49
C ASN A 26 5.31 -14.26 -6.03
N PRO A 27 4.41 -13.66 -6.83
CA PRO A 27 4.67 -12.36 -7.43
C PRO A 27 4.96 -11.23 -6.44
N TYR A 28 4.36 -11.23 -5.25
CA TYR A 28 4.69 -10.26 -4.20
C TYR A 28 6.10 -10.46 -3.67
N GLU A 29 6.51 -11.70 -3.41
CA GLU A 29 7.87 -12.02 -2.95
C GLU A 29 8.93 -11.61 -3.97
N GLN A 30 8.65 -11.85 -5.26
CA GLN A 30 9.54 -11.43 -6.35
C GLN A 30 9.63 -9.90 -6.42
N ALA A 31 8.50 -9.20 -6.34
CA ALA A 31 8.47 -7.73 -6.37
C ALA A 31 9.21 -7.11 -5.18
N ILE A 32 8.97 -7.60 -3.95
CA ILE A 32 9.69 -7.15 -2.74
C ILE A 32 11.20 -7.35 -2.90
N SER A 33 11.62 -8.52 -3.41
CA SER A 33 13.05 -8.84 -3.56
C SER A 33 13.73 -7.96 -4.61
N ILE A 34 13.15 -7.84 -5.81
CA ILE A 34 13.78 -7.14 -6.95
C ILE A 34 13.79 -5.62 -6.72
N ILE A 35 12.65 -5.07 -6.35
CA ILE A 35 12.52 -3.61 -6.18
C ILE A 35 13.16 -3.19 -4.87
N GLY A 36 13.03 -3.98 -3.81
CA GLY A 36 13.71 -3.74 -2.55
C GLY A 36 15.23 -3.70 -2.68
N GLY A 37 15.81 -4.66 -3.42
CA GLY A 37 17.24 -4.65 -3.73
C GLY A 37 17.67 -3.39 -4.48
N THR A 38 16.83 -2.90 -5.39
CA THR A 38 17.09 -1.67 -6.16
C THR A 38 16.95 -0.40 -5.32
N LEU A 39 15.90 -0.30 -4.50
CA LEU A 39 15.58 0.89 -3.73
C LEU A 39 16.40 1.00 -2.44
N SER A 40 16.90 -0.12 -1.90
CA SER A 40 17.68 -0.14 -0.66
C SER A 40 18.91 0.77 -0.66
N VAL A 41 19.50 1.05 -1.84
CA VAL A 41 20.66 1.94 -1.96
C VAL A 41 20.32 3.42 -1.74
N PHE A 42 19.04 3.78 -1.80
CA PHE A 42 18.54 5.13 -1.57
C PHE A 42 17.98 5.33 -0.16
N ASP A 43 17.92 4.27 0.64
CA ASP A 43 17.43 4.30 2.01
C ASP A 43 18.60 4.60 2.97
N GLU A 44 18.47 5.64 3.79
CA GLU A 44 19.59 6.16 4.59
C GLU A 44 19.87 5.32 5.85
N ASP A 45 18.84 4.71 6.44
CA ASP A 45 18.92 4.00 7.73
C ASP A 45 18.60 2.50 7.65
N ASN A 46 18.20 2.02 6.47
CA ASN A 46 17.76 0.64 6.22
C ASN A 46 16.51 0.25 7.04
N LEU A 47 15.71 1.22 7.52
CA LEU A 47 14.49 0.98 8.28
C LEU A 47 13.28 1.19 7.38
N ILE A 48 12.57 0.11 7.07
CA ILE A 48 11.45 0.12 6.10
C ILE A 48 10.11 -0.02 6.84
N PRO A 49 9.33 1.06 6.99
CA PRO A 49 7.94 0.97 7.45
C PRO A 49 7.13 0.10 6.49
N CYS A 50 6.56 -1.00 7.00
CA CYS A 50 5.86 -2.00 6.19
C CYS A 50 4.43 -2.19 6.69
N TYR A 51 3.48 -2.10 5.77
CA TYR A 51 2.06 -2.11 6.09
C TYR A 51 1.29 -3.05 5.16
N GLY A 52 0.23 -3.66 5.70
CA GLY A 52 -0.77 -4.37 4.94
C GLY A 52 -2.12 -3.66 4.94
N PHE A 53 -2.90 -3.87 3.89
CA PHE A 53 -4.28 -3.36 3.77
C PHE A 53 -5.15 -4.30 2.94
N GLY A 54 -6.47 -4.14 3.05
CA GLY A 54 -7.48 -4.91 2.33
C GLY A 54 -7.84 -6.27 2.94
N ASP A 55 -7.30 -6.62 4.10
CA ASP A 55 -7.70 -7.85 4.81
C ASP A 55 -8.99 -7.64 5.61
N ALA A 56 -9.48 -8.69 6.27
CA ALA A 56 -10.71 -8.63 7.05
C ALA A 56 -10.62 -7.74 8.29
N THR A 57 -9.44 -7.32 8.72
CA THR A 57 -9.28 -6.35 9.82
C THR A 57 -9.31 -4.91 9.33
N THR A 58 -8.68 -4.60 8.19
CA THR A 58 -8.56 -3.22 7.70
C THR A 58 -9.63 -2.79 6.69
N HIS A 59 -10.15 -3.74 5.90
CA HIS A 59 -10.99 -3.46 4.72
C HIS A 59 -10.38 -2.33 3.85
N ASP A 60 -11.18 -1.35 3.43
CA ASP A 60 -10.78 -0.17 2.67
C ASP A 60 -10.53 1.09 3.53
N ARG A 61 -10.40 0.92 4.86
CA ARG A 61 -10.37 2.05 5.82
C ARG A 61 -9.03 2.25 6.49
N ASP A 62 -8.37 1.17 6.86
CA ASP A 62 -7.16 1.20 7.67
C ASP A 62 -6.00 0.49 6.99
N VAL A 63 -4.84 0.54 7.64
CA VAL A 63 -3.70 -0.34 7.37
C VAL A 63 -3.31 -1.02 8.67
N PHE A 64 -2.65 -2.17 8.60
CA PHE A 64 -1.98 -2.77 9.74
C PHE A 64 -0.46 -2.72 9.55
N SER A 65 0.28 -2.48 10.62
CA SER A 65 1.74 -2.54 10.60
C SER A 65 2.21 -4.00 10.62
N PHE A 66 3.33 -4.30 9.95
CA PHE A 66 3.89 -5.65 9.93
C PHE A 66 4.36 -6.09 11.32
N TYR A 67 4.81 -5.15 12.16
CA TYR A 67 5.22 -5.42 13.53
C TYR A 67 4.31 -4.71 14.54
N GLN A 68 4.34 -5.19 15.78
CA GLN A 68 3.70 -4.51 16.90
C GLN A 68 4.36 -3.13 17.12
N ASP A 69 3.61 -2.22 17.72
CA ASP A 69 4.05 -0.86 18.06
C ASP A 69 4.62 -0.05 16.88
N ASP A 70 4.18 -0.39 15.66
CA ASP A 70 4.61 0.23 14.41
C ASP A 70 6.13 0.23 14.17
N LYS A 71 6.81 -0.83 14.62
CA LYS A 71 8.25 -0.99 14.40
C LYS A 71 8.55 -1.23 12.90
N PRO A 72 9.50 -0.48 12.29
CA PRO A 72 9.91 -0.74 10.91
C PRO A 72 10.69 -2.06 10.75
N CYS A 73 10.68 -2.61 9.54
CA CYS A 73 11.51 -3.75 9.19
C CYS A 73 12.98 -3.33 9.04
N ASN A 74 13.92 -4.20 9.39
CA ASN A 74 15.35 -3.98 9.14
C ASN A 74 15.71 -4.44 7.71
N GLY A 75 15.48 -3.55 6.75
CA GLY A 75 15.68 -3.78 5.33
C GLY A 75 14.63 -4.67 4.68
N PHE A 76 14.75 -4.84 3.36
CA PHE A 76 13.81 -5.62 2.55
C PHE A 76 13.88 -7.14 2.80
N GLU A 77 15.00 -7.66 3.29
CA GLU A 77 15.12 -9.07 3.68
C GLU A 77 14.22 -9.40 4.89
N ASP A 78 14.17 -8.50 5.89
CA ASP A 78 13.25 -8.61 7.02
C ASP A 78 11.80 -8.41 6.56
N ALA A 79 11.53 -7.42 5.70
CA ALA A 79 10.19 -7.21 5.14
C ALA A 79 9.66 -8.45 4.39
N LEU A 80 10.50 -9.11 3.58
CA LEU A 80 10.16 -10.34 2.88
C LEU A 80 9.91 -11.51 3.84
N SER A 81 10.79 -11.68 4.83
CA SER A 81 10.65 -12.71 5.85
C SER A 81 9.34 -12.53 6.62
N ARG A 82 9.07 -11.29 7.04
CA ARG A 82 7.87 -10.92 7.77
C ARG A 82 6.59 -11.05 6.95
N TYR A 83 6.64 -10.72 5.66
CA TYR A 83 5.55 -10.98 4.72
C TYR A 83 5.18 -12.48 4.72
N ARG A 84 6.17 -13.38 4.60
CA ARG A 84 5.93 -14.84 4.60
C ARG A 84 5.33 -15.35 5.91
N GLU A 85 5.65 -14.73 7.04
CA GLU A 85 5.07 -15.07 8.35
C GLU A 85 3.61 -14.62 8.50
N ILE A 86 3.29 -13.43 8.00
CA ILE A 86 1.96 -12.82 8.17
C ILE A 86 0.95 -13.44 7.21
N VAL A 87 1.31 -13.67 5.95
CA VAL A 87 0.40 -14.12 4.89
C VAL A 87 -0.49 -15.30 5.30
N PRO A 88 0.00 -16.40 5.93
CA PRO A 88 -0.84 -17.52 6.33
C PRO A 88 -1.89 -17.20 7.40
N GLN A 89 -1.70 -16.11 8.15
CA GLN A 89 -2.62 -15.66 9.22
C GLN A 89 -3.68 -14.69 8.70
N ILE A 90 -3.49 -14.15 7.49
CA ILE A 90 -4.34 -13.14 6.90
C ILE A 90 -5.62 -13.75 6.34
N ARG A 91 -6.76 -13.15 6.69
CA ARG A 91 -8.02 -13.39 6.00
C ARG A 91 -8.22 -12.32 4.92
N LEU A 92 -7.96 -12.66 3.67
CA LEU A 92 -8.13 -11.75 2.54
C LEU A 92 -9.59 -11.27 2.43
N SER A 93 -9.80 -9.98 2.18
CA SER A 93 -11.12 -9.35 2.16
C SER A 93 -11.22 -8.24 1.10
N GLY A 94 -11.89 -7.14 1.40
CA GLY A 94 -12.02 -5.93 0.60
C GLY A 94 -13.03 -5.01 1.28
N PRO A 95 -13.52 -3.95 0.63
CA PRO A 95 -13.14 -3.44 -0.69
C PRO A 95 -11.66 -3.02 -0.77
N THR A 96 -11.21 -2.69 -1.98
CA THR A 96 -9.83 -2.26 -2.25
C THR A 96 -9.80 -0.75 -2.47
N SER A 97 -9.05 -0.01 -1.65
CA SER A 97 -8.70 1.40 -1.84
C SER A 97 -7.24 1.62 -1.43
N PHE A 98 -6.51 2.48 -2.14
CA PHE A 98 -5.14 2.87 -1.75
C PHE A 98 -5.11 4.08 -0.83
N ALA A 99 -6.25 4.72 -0.57
CA ALA A 99 -6.32 5.89 0.29
C ALA A 99 -5.71 5.65 1.68
N PRO A 100 -6.00 4.54 2.40
CA PRO A 100 -5.44 4.33 3.73
C PRO A 100 -3.91 4.25 3.76
N ILE A 101 -3.30 3.61 2.76
CA ILE A 101 -1.84 3.45 2.70
C ILE A 101 -1.15 4.76 2.27
N ILE A 102 -1.75 5.51 1.35
CA ILE A 102 -1.25 6.82 0.93
C ILE A 102 -1.34 7.82 2.10
N GLU A 103 -2.45 7.84 2.83
CA GLU A 103 -2.62 8.70 4.01
C GLU A 103 -1.65 8.35 5.14
N THR A 104 -1.33 7.06 5.32
CA THR A 104 -0.30 6.62 6.26
C THR A 104 1.08 7.15 5.85
N ALA A 105 1.43 7.05 4.56
CA ALA A 105 2.70 7.57 4.04
C ALA A 105 2.80 9.10 4.16
N ILE A 106 1.73 9.84 3.91
CA ILE A 106 1.67 11.29 4.16
C ILE A 106 1.99 11.60 5.63
N GLY A 107 1.43 10.82 6.56
CA GLY A 107 1.70 10.96 8.00
C GLY A 107 3.17 10.74 8.35
N ILE A 108 3.80 9.72 7.75
CA ILE A 108 5.23 9.43 7.93
C ILE A 108 6.08 10.59 7.42
N VAL A 109 5.80 11.09 6.22
CA VAL A 109 6.50 12.25 5.64
C VAL A 109 6.38 13.47 6.53
N ASP A 110 5.18 13.79 7.02
CA ASP A 110 4.99 14.94 7.92
C ASP A 110 5.73 14.77 9.26
N ASN A 111 5.74 13.56 9.81
CA ASN A 111 6.42 13.25 11.07
C ASN A 111 7.95 13.24 10.96
N SER A 112 8.49 12.91 9.78
CA SER A 112 9.91 13.02 9.47
C SER A 112 10.40 14.47 9.32
N GLY A 113 9.49 15.46 9.40
CA GLY A 113 9.80 16.87 9.15
C GLY A 113 9.84 17.22 7.66
N GLY A 114 9.16 16.45 6.81
CA GLY A 114 9.11 16.66 5.36
C GLY A 114 10.35 16.13 4.64
N GLN A 115 10.93 15.02 5.10
CA GLN A 115 11.95 14.31 4.31
C GLN A 115 11.30 13.65 3.09
N TYR A 116 12.06 13.52 2.02
CA TYR A 116 11.58 12.88 0.80
C TYR A 116 11.39 11.37 1.01
N HIS A 117 10.23 10.85 0.63
CA HIS A 117 9.92 9.43 0.72
C HIS A 117 9.41 8.89 -0.62
N VAL A 118 9.64 7.59 -0.83
CA VAL A 118 9.02 6.81 -1.91
C VAL A 118 8.12 5.75 -1.29
N LEU A 119 6.81 5.85 -1.53
CA LEU A 119 5.85 4.82 -1.17
C LEU A 119 5.79 3.75 -2.26
N LEU A 120 6.22 2.54 -1.93
CA LEU A 120 6.09 1.36 -2.79
C LEU A 120 4.79 0.61 -2.46
N ILE A 121 3.82 0.60 -3.39
CA ILE A 121 2.58 -0.18 -3.27
C ILE A 121 2.69 -1.40 -4.18
N ILE A 122 2.55 -2.61 -3.64
CA ILE A 122 2.44 -3.84 -4.44
C ILE A 122 0.98 -4.30 -4.38
N ALA A 123 0.32 -4.41 -5.53
CA ALA A 123 -1.10 -4.75 -5.59
C ALA A 123 -1.48 -5.40 -6.93
N ASP A 124 -2.65 -6.04 -6.95
CA ASP A 124 -3.20 -6.74 -8.13
C ASP A 124 -4.11 -5.87 -9.03
N GLY A 125 -4.12 -4.56 -8.78
CA GLY A 125 -4.80 -3.57 -9.62
C GLY A 125 -6.32 -3.51 -9.46
N GLN A 126 -6.91 -4.35 -8.60
CA GLN A 126 -8.37 -4.44 -8.44
C GLN A 126 -8.90 -3.44 -7.39
N VAL A 127 -8.72 -2.14 -7.61
CA VAL A 127 -9.45 -1.12 -6.83
C VAL A 127 -10.95 -1.30 -7.08
N THR A 128 -11.75 -1.31 -6.02
CA THR A 128 -13.15 -1.74 -6.12
C THR A 128 -13.97 -0.75 -6.94
N ARG A 129 -14.55 -1.22 -8.04
CA ARG A 129 -15.54 -0.48 -8.82
C ARG A 129 -16.93 -0.69 -8.24
N SER A 130 -17.76 0.35 -8.25
CA SER A 130 -19.16 0.19 -7.90
C SER A 130 -19.89 -0.51 -9.05
N VAL A 131 -20.74 -1.49 -8.73
CA VAL A 131 -21.62 -2.15 -9.70
C VAL A 131 -22.79 -1.23 -10.08
N GLU A 132 -23.03 -0.18 -9.30
CA GLU A 132 -24.16 0.74 -9.42
C GLU A 132 -23.82 2.06 -10.13
N THR A 133 -22.53 2.32 -10.39
CA THR A 133 -22.10 3.51 -11.13
C THR A 133 -22.33 3.30 -12.62
N GLY A 134 -23.19 4.13 -13.22
CA GLY A 134 -23.34 4.18 -14.67
C GLY A 134 -22.00 4.42 -15.37
N SER A 135 -21.91 4.06 -16.65
CA SER A 135 -20.70 4.23 -17.47
C SER A 135 -20.05 5.61 -17.25
N GLY A 136 -18.86 5.64 -16.63
CA GLY A 136 -18.06 6.85 -16.43
C GLY A 136 -18.08 7.47 -15.01
N GLN A 137 -18.81 6.89 -14.04
CA GLN A 137 -18.74 7.35 -12.64
C GLN A 137 -17.77 6.50 -11.82
N LEU A 138 -16.95 7.17 -11.00
CA LEU A 138 -16.00 6.55 -10.08
C LEU A 138 -16.72 5.99 -8.85
N SER A 139 -16.25 4.86 -8.33
CA SER A 139 -16.66 4.35 -7.03
C SER A 139 -16.15 5.23 -5.89
N SER A 140 -16.67 5.03 -4.68
CA SER A 140 -16.11 5.69 -3.49
C SER A 140 -14.64 5.33 -3.26
N GLN A 141 -14.22 4.11 -3.56
CA GLN A 141 -12.85 3.65 -3.36
C GLN A 141 -11.89 4.27 -4.40
N GLU A 142 -12.35 4.41 -5.64
CA GLU A 142 -11.63 5.09 -6.71
C GLU A 142 -11.48 6.59 -6.39
N GLN A 143 -12.58 7.27 -6.02
CA GLN A 143 -12.54 8.68 -5.65
C GLN A 143 -11.62 8.94 -4.45
N ASN A 144 -11.75 8.15 -3.37
CA ASN A 144 -10.88 8.29 -2.20
C ASN A 144 -9.40 8.07 -2.56
N THR A 145 -9.11 7.15 -3.47
CA THR A 145 -7.74 6.89 -3.94
C THR A 145 -7.20 8.10 -4.70
N ILE A 146 -7.98 8.67 -5.62
CA ILE A 146 -7.62 9.88 -6.37
C ILE A 146 -7.39 11.06 -5.41
N ASP A 147 -8.31 11.29 -4.48
CA ASP A 147 -8.21 12.37 -3.50
C ASP A 147 -6.95 12.23 -2.64
N ALA A 148 -6.60 11.00 -2.24
CA ALA A 148 -5.37 10.71 -1.50
C ALA A 148 -4.11 10.96 -2.33
N ILE A 149 -4.10 10.61 -3.63
CA ILE A 149 -2.97 10.89 -4.53
C ILE A 149 -2.80 12.40 -4.73
N VAL A 150 -3.89 13.14 -4.97
CA VAL A 150 -3.87 14.60 -5.10
C VAL A 150 -3.34 15.23 -3.81
N LYS A 151 -3.83 14.81 -2.65
CA LYS A 151 -3.32 15.27 -1.35
C LYS A 151 -1.83 14.94 -1.17
N ALA A 152 -1.40 13.74 -1.56
CA ALA A 152 0.00 13.33 -1.46
C ALA A 152 0.94 14.23 -2.30
N SER A 153 0.45 14.81 -3.40
CA SER A 153 1.24 15.73 -4.24
C SER A 153 1.59 17.05 -3.53
N GLU A 154 1.01 17.33 -2.36
CA GLU A 154 1.38 18.46 -1.52
C GLU A 154 2.54 18.16 -0.54
N TYR A 155 3.07 16.94 -0.57
CA TYR A 155 4.17 16.48 0.28
C TYR A 155 5.34 16.02 -0.59
N PRO A 156 6.58 15.96 -0.04
CA PRO A 156 7.71 15.37 -0.73
C PRO A 156 7.60 13.84 -0.77
N LEU A 157 6.58 13.34 -1.47
CA LEU A 157 6.19 11.94 -1.53
C LEU A 157 5.97 11.50 -2.97
N SER A 158 6.76 10.52 -3.40
CA SER A 158 6.55 9.78 -4.65
C SER A 158 5.85 8.46 -4.38
N ILE A 159 4.97 8.03 -5.28
CA ILE A 159 4.23 6.78 -5.16
C ILE A 159 4.57 5.90 -6.36
N VAL A 160 5.04 4.67 -6.11
CA VAL A 160 5.29 3.67 -7.14
C VAL A 160 4.35 2.50 -6.92
N LEU A 161 3.42 2.28 -7.84
CA LEU A 161 2.49 1.14 -7.83
C LEU A 161 3.03 0.02 -8.72
N VAL A 162 3.33 -1.10 -8.10
CA VAL A 162 3.81 -2.32 -8.75
C VAL A 162 2.66 -3.29 -8.93
N GLY A 163 2.23 -3.44 -10.18
CA GLY A 163 1.14 -4.31 -10.58
C GLY A 163 1.57 -5.76 -10.73
N VAL A 164 1.11 -6.61 -9.81
CA VAL A 164 1.29 -8.08 -9.86
C VAL A 164 0.01 -8.80 -10.24
N GLY A 165 0.10 -9.93 -10.94
CA GLY A 165 -1.06 -10.67 -11.43
C GLY A 165 -1.60 -10.20 -12.78
N ASP A 166 -2.82 -10.63 -13.08
CA ASP A 166 -3.45 -10.60 -14.41
C ASP A 166 -4.07 -9.24 -14.81
N GLY A 167 -4.14 -8.27 -13.90
CA GLY A 167 -4.91 -7.04 -14.07
C GLY A 167 -6.44 -7.29 -14.06
N PRO A 168 -7.24 -6.46 -14.75
CA PRO A 168 -6.85 -5.39 -15.69
C PRO A 168 -6.17 -4.19 -15.02
N TRP A 169 -5.39 -3.43 -15.81
CA TRP A 169 -4.60 -2.29 -15.34
C TRP A 169 -5.13 -0.93 -15.81
N ASP A 170 -6.25 -0.89 -16.55
CA ASP A 170 -6.75 0.33 -17.22
C ASP A 170 -6.97 1.49 -16.24
N MET A 171 -7.52 1.20 -15.04
CA MET A 171 -7.75 2.24 -14.03
C MET A 171 -6.44 2.76 -13.44
N VAL A 172 -5.48 1.86 -13.22
CA VAL A 172 -4.19 2.23 -12.67
C VAL A 172 -3.42 3.12 -13.67
N GLN A 173 -3.54 2.85 -14.96
CA GLN A 173 -3.02 3.71 -16.02
C GLN A 173 -3.69 5.09 -16.03
N GLN A 174 -4.99 5.17 -15.69
CA GLN A 174 -5.66 6.47 -15.51
C GLN A 174 -5.09 7.27 -14.33
N PHE A 175 -4.62 6.61 -13.28
CA PHE A 175 -3.95 7.27 -12.16
C PHE A 175 -2.57 7.83 -12.52
N ASP A 176 -1.85 7.14 -13.40
CA ASP A 176 -0.56 7.58 -13.96
C ASP A 176 -0.75 8.87 -14.77
N ASP A 177 -1.60 8.81 -15.80
CA ASP A 177 -1.65 9.84 -16.86
C ASP A 177 -2.65 10.97 -16.61
N ASN A 178 -3.71 10.73 -15.81
CA ASN A 178 -4.94 11.55 -15.88
C ASN A 178 -5.52 11.96 -14.52
N ILE A 179 -4.70 12.20 -13.49
CA ILE A 179 -5.18 12.79 -12.24
C ILE A 179 -5.17 14.32 -12.33
N PRO A 180 -6.35 14.97 -12.46
CA PRO A 180 -6.40 16.43 -12.41
C PRO A 180 -6.05 16.94 -11.01
N SER A 181 -5.55 18.18 -10.94
CA SER A 181 -5.33 18.91 -9.68
C SER A 181 -4.18 18.47 -8.79
N ARG A 182 -3.34 17.49 -9.19
CA ARG A 182 -2.07 17.22 -8.49
C ARG A 182 -1.06 18.36 -8.71
N SER A 183 -0.28 18.70 -7.67
CA SER A 183 0.72 19.79 -7.71
C SER A 183 1.91 19.46 -8.60
N PHE A 184 2.28 18.18 -8.67
CA PHE A 184 3.24 17.60 -9.60
C PHE A 184 2.84 16.15 -9.86
N ASP A 185 3.42 15.54 -10.89
CA ASP A 185 3.26 14.11 -11.12
C ASP A 185 3.94 13.32 -10.01
N ASN A 186 3.19 12.64 -9.14
CA ASN A 186 3.75 11.94 -7.99
C ASN A 186 3.44 10.44 -7.99
N PHE A 187 2.97 9.89 -9.10
CA PHE A 187 2.49 8.51 -9.19
C PHE A 187 3.06 7.84 -10.43
N GLN A 188 3.73 6.70 -10.24
CA GLN A 188 4.27 5.86 -11.31
C GLN A 188 3.66 4.45 -11.24
N PHE A 189 3.12 3.95 -12.34
CA PHE A 189 2.73 2.55 -12.47
C PHE A 189 3.79 1.66 -13.13
N VAL A 190 4.04 0.48 -12.57
CA VAL A 190 4.91 -0.56 -13.15
C VAL A 190 4.15 -1.87 -13.30
N ASN A 191 3.94 -2.31 -14.54
CA ASN A 191 3.33 -3.62 -14.83
C ASN A 191 4.36 -4.75 -14.67
N PHE A 192 4.58 -5.17 -13.42
CA PHE A 192 5.58 -6.19 -13.06
C PHE A 192 5.34 -7.51 -13.78
N THR A 193 4.09 -7.97 -13.82
CA THR A 193 3.73 -9.23 -14.49
C THR A 193 4.09 -9.22 -15.96
N GLU A 194 3.80 -8.14 -16.67
CA GLU A 194 4.10 -8.03 -18.10
C GLU A 194 5.59 -8.17 -18.36
N ILE A 195 6.44 -7.47 -17.60
CA ILE A 195 7.90 -7.56 -17.75
C ILE A 195 8.38 -8.98 -17.41
N MET A 196 7.85 -9.59 -16.36
CA MET A 196 8.24 -10.94 -15.94
C MET A 196 7.86 -12.03 -16.95
N LEU A 197 6.81 -11.83 -17.75
CA LEU A 197 6.37 -12.76 -18.79
C LEU A 197 7.19 -12.67 -20.09
N ARG A 198 8.00 -11.63 -20.29
CA ARG A 198 8.79 -11.47 -21.52
C ARG A 198 9.81 -12.60 -21.70
N ASN A 199 10.07 -12.99 -22.94
CA ASN A 199 11.04 -14.03 -23.25
C ASN A 199 12.48 -13.47 -23.33
N VAL A 200 12.98 -12.97 -22.20
CA VAL A 200 14.34 -12.43 -22.03
C VAL A 200 14.98 -12.98 -20.76
N PRO A 201 16.33 -12.95 -20.60
CA PRO A 201 17.00 -13.38 -19.38
C PRO A 201 16.50 -12.66 -18.12
N THR A 202 16.46 -13.36 -17.00
CA THR A 202 15.96 -12.82 -15.71
C THR A 202 16.66 -11.53 -15.30
N SER A 203 17.99 -11.44 -15.44
CA SER A 203 18.74 -10.22 -15.11
C SER A 203 18.30 -8.99 -15.91
N LYS A 204 17.89 -9.18 -17.17
CA LYS A 204 17.33 -8.08 -17.98
C LYS A 204 15.94 -7.67 -17.50
N LYS A 205 15.11 -8.62 -17.05
CA LYS A 205 13.78 -8.33 -16.48
C LYS A 205 13.92 -7.53 -15.20
N GLU A 206 14.80 -7.95 -14.30
CA GLU A 206 15.08 -7.26 -13.04
C GLU A 206 15.58 -5.83 -13.28
N THR A 207 16.50 -5.66 -14.23
CA THR A 207 17.00 -4.33 -14.63
C THR A 207 15.88 -3.47 -15.21
N GLU A 208 15.00 -4.06 -16.04
CA GLU A 208 13.87 -3.32 -16.61
C GLU A 208 12.85 -2.91 -15.55
N ILE A 209 12.52 -3.79 -14.60
CA ILE A 209 11.64 -3.50 -13.46
C ILE A 209 12.23 -2.37 -12.60
N ALA A 210 13.53 -2.45 -12.30
CA ALA A 210 14.25 -1.42 -11.56
C ALA A 210 14.20 -0.05 -12.26
N LEU A 211 14.48 -0.03 -13.57
CA LEU A 211 14.42 1.19 -14.36
C LEU A 211 13.01 1.76 -14.44
N ALA A 212 11.99 0.92 -14.63
CA ALA A 212 10.60 1.35 -14.68
C ALA A 212 10.14 1.94 -13.33
N ALA A 213 10.51 1.32 -12.21
CA ALA A 213 10.18 1.80 -10.88
C ALA A 213 10.86 3.14 -10.53
N LEU A 214 12.05 3.38 -11.08
CA LEU A 214 12.85 4.58 -10.83
C LEU A 214 12.64 5.69 -11.87
N MET A 215 11.90 5.43 -12.95
CA MET A 215 11.88 6.27 -14.15
C MET A 215 11.52 7.72 -13.85
N GLU A 216 10.53 7.94 -12.99
CA GLU A 216 10.06 9.28 -12.64
C GLU A 216 10.68 9.85 -11.36
N ILE A 217 11.26 9.02 -10.50
CA ILE A 217 11.76 9.44 -9.17
C ILE A 217 12.70 10.66 -9.24
N PRO A 218 13.69 10.74 -10.16
CA PRO A 218 14.54 11.93 -10.25
C PRO A 218 13.78 13.23 -10.58
N SER A 219 12.82 13.18 -11.51
CA SER A 219 11.99 14.35 -11.86
C SER A 219 11.02 14.71 -10.74
N GLN A 220 10.46 13.71 -10.07
CA GLN A 220 9.55 13.89 -8.94
C GLN A 220 10.27 14.53 -7.76
N TYR A 221 11.45 14.02 -7.39
CA TYR A 221 12.30 14.64 -6.37
C TYR A 221 12.60 16.11 -6.70
N LYS A 222 12.99 16.40 -7.95
CA LYS A 222 13.24 17.78 -8.38
C LYS A 222 11.99 18.66 -8.25
N ALA A 223 10.81 18.15 -8.63
CA ALA A 223 9.56 18.89 -8.48
C ALA A 223 9.27 19.25 -7.00
N THR A 224 9.58 18.36 -6.06
CA THR A 224 9.41 18.65 -4.62
C THR A 224 10.33 19.78 -4.12
N LEU A 225 11.53 19.92 -4.70
CA LEU A 225 12.43 21.04 -4.44
C LEU A 225 11.89 22.34 -5.04
N ASP A 226 11.47 22.30 -6.31
CA ASP A 226 10.96 23.47 -7.04
C ASP A 226 9.67 24.02 -6.40
N LEU A 227 8.82 23.13 -5.87
CA LEU A 227 7.59 23.46 -5.14
C LEU A 227 7.82 23.78 -3.65
N GLN A 228 9.07 23.74 -3.16
CA GLN A 228 9.43 24.01 -1.76
C GLN A 228 8.67 23.12 -0.76
N LEU A 229 8.49 21.84 -1.10
CA LEU A 229 7.81 20.86 -0.24
C LEU A 229 8.79 20.20 0.74
N LEU A 230 10.07 20.10 0.36
CA LEU A 230 11.10 19.42 1.14
C LEU A 230 11.43 20.18 2.42
N GLY A 231 11.48 19.47 3.55
CA GLY A 231 11.79 20.05 4.87
C GLY A 231 10.63 20.83 5.51
N CYS A 232 9.42 20.76 4.94
CA CYS A 232 8.24 21.45 5.45
C CYS A 232 7.31 20.51 6.21
N ARG A 233 6.99 20.87 7.46
CA ARG A 233 5.95 20.20 8.25
C ARG A 233 4.63 20.95 8.13
N ARG A 234 3.57 20.22 7.77
CA ARG A 234 2.20 20.72 7.60
C ARG A 234 1.31 20.42 8.81
N GLY A 235 1.76 19.58 9.74
CA GLY A 235 0.99 19.23 10.94
C GLY A 235 -0.17 18.29 10.63
N THR A 236 0.03 17.41 9.66
CA THR A 236 -1.00 16.49 9.18
C THR A 236 -1.03 15.28 10.11
N PRO A 237 -2.16 14.97 10.76
CA PRO A 237 -2.23 13.79 11.60
C PRO A 237 -2.10 12.55 10.71
N GLY A 238 -1.08 11.74 10.96
CA GLY A 238 -0.93 10.43 10.31
C GLY A 238 -2.04 9.48 10.76
N LYS A 239 -2.42 8.56 9.87
CA LYS A 239 -3.25 7.42 10.27
C LYS A 239 -2.47 6.52 11.20
N ILE A 240 -3.10 6.12 12.31
CA ILE A 240 -2.50 5.17 13.26
C ILE A 240 -2.76 3.77 12.71
N PRO A 241 -1.70 2.99 12.38
CA PRO A 241 -1.86 1.64 11.87
C PRO A 241 -2.40 0.70 12.95
N LEU A 242 -3.20 -0.27 12.54
CA LEU A 242 -3.60 -1.38 13.39
C LEU A 242 -2.40 -2.31 13.69
N PRO A 243 -2.42 -3.06 14.79
CA PRO A 243 -1.42 -4.11 15.03
C PRO A 243 -1.54 -5.23 13.98
N PRO A 244 -0.48 -6.01 13.74
CA PRO A 244 -0.51 -7.10 12.78
C PRO A 244 -1.60 -8.14 13.17
N PRO A 245 -2.37 -8.66 12.22
CA PRO A 245 -3.47 -9.60 12.46
C PRO A 245 -2.96 -11.03 12.69
N LEU A 246 -1.98 -11.20 13.58
CA LEU A 246 -1.51 -12.51 14.00
C LEU A 246 -2.56 -13.14 14.92
N GLY A 247 -3.13 -14.26 14.48
CA GLY A 247 -4.16 -14.99 15.24
C GLY A 247 -3.71 -15.25 16.67
N HIS A 248 -4.50 -14.78 17.64
CA HIS A 248 -4.36 -15.17 19.04
C HIS A 248 -4.60 -16.67 19.19
N TYR A 249 -3.54 -17.48 19.10
CA TYR A 249 -3.43 -18.70 19.89
C TYR A 249 -2.64 -18.35 21.15
N SER A 250 -3.31 -17.70 22.09
CA SER A 250 -2.86 -17.65 23.48
C SER A 250 -4.08 -17.85 24.37
N SER A 251 -4.13 -19.03 24.98
CA SER A 251 -5.00 -19.37 26.09
C SER A 251 -4.88 -18.30 27.18
N GLY A 252 -5.99 -17.70 27.62
CA GLY A 252 -5.97 -16.85 28.81
C GLY A 252 -7.06 -15.79 28.90
N ASN A 253 -8.12 -16.12 29.65
CA ASN A 253 -9.02 -15.23 30.37
C ASN A 253 -9.83 -14.17 29.59
N ASN A 254 -11.07 -14.58 29.37
CA ASN A 254 -12.27 -13.76 29.26
C ASN A 254 -12.37 -12.76 30.44
N SER A 255 -12.10 -11.48 30.20
CA SER A 255 -12.57 -10.40 31.07
C SER A 255 -12.66 -9.10 30.29
N TYR A 256 -13.84 -8.86 29.72
CA TYR A 256 -14.26 -7.54 29.25
C TYR A 256 -14.25 -6.54 30.43
N PRO A 257 -13.64 -5.35 30.31
CA PRO A 257 -13.81 -4.31 31.31
C PRO A 257 -15.20 -3.67 31.12
N LYS A 258 -16.09 -3.87 32.11
CA LYS A 258 -17.32 -3.09 32.25
C LYS A 258 -16.94 -1.64 32.54
N TYR A 259 -17.13 -0.75 31.57
CA TYR A 259 -17.16 0.68 31.84
C TYR A 259 -18.46 1.02 32.59
N LEU A 260 -18.30 1.35 33.87
CA LEU A 260 -19.27 2.13 34.62
C LEU A 260 -19.28 3.57 34.08
N ARG A 261 -20.45 4.07 33.69
CA ARG A 261 -20.77 5.48 33.94
C ARG A 261 -22.27 5.71 34.08
N SER A 262 -22.63 6.00 35.32
CA SER A 262 -23.84 6.67 35.77
C SER A 262 -23.94 8.09 35.19
N SER A 263 -25.13 8.50 34.77
CA SER A 263 -25.61 9.88 34.94
C SER A 263 -27.12 9.93 34.79
N ASN A 264 -27.76 10.31 35.90
CA ASN A 264 -29.16 10.69 36.02
C ASN A 264 -29.52 11.80 35.03
N PHE A 265 -30.70 11.71 34.43
CA PHE A 265 -31.48 12.89 34.06
C PHE A 265 -32.94 12.65 34.45
N GLU A 266 -33.41 13.47 35.39
CA GLU A 266 -34.77 13.54 35.87
C GLU A 266 -35.73 13.90 34.75
N GLN A 267 -36.86 13.20 34.71
CA GLN A 267 -37.97 13.49 33.83
C GLN A 267 -39.11 14.07 34.69
N SER A 268 -39.20 15.40 34.74
CA SER A 268 -40.40 16.07 35.23
C SER A 268 -41.40 16.20 34.08
N ARG A 269 -42.54 15.48 34.18
CA ARG A 269 -43.86 15.86 33.63
C ARG A 269 -44.89 14.83 34.10
N GLY A 270 -45.82 15.27 34.95
CA GLY A 270 -46.93 14.49 35.49
C GLY A 270 -47.18 14.83 36.94
#